data_AF-A0A3M9NPG0-F1
#
_entry.id   AF-A0A3M9NPG0-F1
#
_cell.length_a   1.000
_cell.length_b   1.000
_cell.length_c   1.000
_cell.angle_alpha   90.00
_cell.angle_beta   90.00
_cell.angle_gamma   90.00
#
_symmetry.space_group_name_H-M   'P 1'
#
loop_
_entity.id
_entity.type
_entity.pdbx_description
1 polymer ?
#
loop_
_entity_poly.entity_id
_entity_poly.type
_entity_poly.pdbx_seq_one_letter_code
_entity_poly.pdbx_strand_id
1 'polypeptide(L)'
;MAIKITDECINCGACEPECPNNAIYEGGVEWALADGTSVKGDVTLLDGSIMDSEQRNAPIADDIYYIVPDKCTECQGFHEEPQCAAVCPVDCCIPDEMYQETIEELLAKKDKLHI
;
A
#
# COMPACT_ATOMS: atom_id res chain seq x y z
N MET A 1 -8.32 -4.01 7.24
CA MET A 1 -6.94 -4.47 7.52
C MET A 1 -6.05 -4.28 6.30
N ALA A 2 -5.03 -3.41 6.32
CA ALA A 2 -4.11 -3.29 5.18
C ALA A 2 -3.58 -4.67 4.74
N ILE A 3 -3.21 -4.83 3.47
CA ILE A 3 -2.64 -6.09 2.96
C ILE A 3 -1.12 -6.07 3.15
N LYS A 4 -0.53 -7.21 3.54
CA LYS A 4 0.91 -7.45 3.53
C LYS A 4 1.29 -8.54 2.51
N ILE A 5 2.52 -8.50 2.04
CA ILE A 5 3.12 -9.56 1.23
C ILE A 5 4.03 -10.40 2.12
N THR A 6 3.85 -11.72 2.12
CA THR A 6 4.66 -12.66 2.90
C THR A 6 5.96 -13.02 2.19
N ASP A 7 6.84 -13.73 2.89
CA ASP A 7 8.10 -14.29 2.39
C ASP A 7 7.93 -15.37 1.31
N GLU A 8 6.69 -15.79 1.04
CA GLU A 8 6.35 -16.69 -0.07
C GLU A 8 6.33 -15.97 -1.43
N CYS A 9 6.54 -14.65 -1.47
CA CYS A 9 6.62 -13.88 -2.71
C CYS A 9 7.70 -14.41 -3.65
N ILE A 10 7.32 -14.63 -4.91
CA ILE A 10 8.22 -15.11 -5.96
C ILE A 10 8.72 -14.00 -6.91
N ASN A 11 8.54 -12.73 -6.56
CA ASN A 11 8.95 -11.56 -7.35
C ASN A 11 8.47 -11.59 -8.82
N CYS A 12 7.21 -12.00 -9.04
CA CYS A 12 6.65 -12.10 -10.40
C CYS A 12 6.20 -10.75 -10.99
N GLY A 13 6.07 -9.70 -10.16
CA GLY A 13 5.66 -8.35 -10.59
C GLY A 13 4.18 -8.18 -10.97
N ALA A 14 3.34 -9.21 -10.78
CA ALA A 14 1.94 -9.16 -11.22
C ALA A 14 1.06 -8.22 -10.38
N CYS A 15 1.36 -8.02 -9.10
CA CYS A 15 0.50 -7.28 -8.17
C CYS A 15 0.73 -5.76 -8.18
N GLU A 16 1.96 -5.30 -8.48
CA GLU A 16 2.33 -3.89 -8.51
C GLU A 16 1.43 -3.01 -9.41
N PRO A 17 1.22 -3.34 -10.70
CA PRO A 17 0.41 -2.50 -11.59
C PRO A 17 -1.08 -2.49 -11.26
N GLU A 18 -1.56 -3.44 -10.46
CA GLU A 18 -2.97 -3.57 -10.10
C GLU A 18 -3.37 -2.69 -8.90
N CYS A 19 -2.39 -2.09 -8.20
CA CYS A 19 -2.68 -1.28 -7.04
C CYS A 19 -3.17 0.13 -7.42
N PRO A 20 -4.41 0.53 -7.08
CA PRO A 20 -4.96 1.83 -7.47
C PRO A 20 -4.28 3.04 -6.79
N ASN A 21 -3.52 2.79 -5.71
CA ASN A 21 -2.81 3.83 -4.97
C ASN A 21 -1.28 3.71 -5.10
N ASN A 22 -0.78 2.79 -5.94
CA ASN A 22 0.65 2.47 -6.03
C ASN A 22 1.28 2.23 -4.64
N ALA A 23 0.61 1.40 -3.84
CA ALA A 23 1.05 1.05 -2.49
C ALA A 23 2.07 -0.09 -2.48
N ILE A 24 2.30 -0.74 -3.62
CA ILE A 24 3.14 -1.93 -3.76
C ILE A 24 4.42 -1.54 -4.49
N TYR A 25 5.56 -1.99 -4.00
CA TYR A 25 6.88 -1.69 -4.55
C TYR A 25 7.73 -2.96 -4.59
N GLU A 26 8.65 -3.03 -5.56
CA GLU A 26 9.69 -4.06 -5.58
C GLU A 26 10.64 -3.91 -4.37
N GLY A 27 11.21 -5.03 -3.92
CA GLY A 27 12.18 -5.04 -2.83
C GLY A 27 13.35 -4.08 -3.09
N GLY A 28 13.72 -3.31 -2.07
CA GLY A 28 14.84 -2.38 -2.12
C GLY A 28 14.53 -1.04 -2.79
N VAL A 29 13.34 -0.86 -3.37
CA VAL A 29 12.93 0.41 -4.00
C VAL A 29 12.40 1.37 -2.94
N GLU A 30 12.87 2.62 -2.96
CA GLU A 30 12.34 3.69 -2.10
C GLU A 30 10.91 4.08 -2.49
N TRP A 31 10.11 4.50 -1.52
CA TRP A 31 8.71 4.86 -1.74
C TRP A 31 8.40 6.29 -1.29
N ALA A 32 7.42 6.91 -1.93
CA ALA A 32 6.81 8.16 -1.46
C ALA A 32 5.27 8.06 -1.45
N LEU A 33 4.62 8.88 -0.61
CA LEU A 33 3.16 8.97 -0.59
C LEU A 33 2.63 9.47 -1.94
N ALA A 34 3.29 10.44 -2.55
CA ALA A 34 2.90 11.05 -3.83
C ALA A 34 2.99 10.08 -5.02
N ASP A 35 3.73 8.97 -4.93
CA ASP A 35 3.86 8.03 -6.04
C ASP A 35 2.50 7.41 -6.37
N GLY A 36 1.95 7.68 -7.56
CA GLY A 36 0.65 7.12 -7.98
C GLY A 36 -0.56 7.61 -7.17
N THR A 37 -0.44 8.71 -6.43
CA THR A 37 -1.55 9.38 -5.73
C THR A 37 -1.60 10.87 -6.10
N SER A 38 -2.62 11.63 -5.66
CA SER A 38 -2.70 13.08 -5.93
C SER A 38 -2.35 13.95 -4.72
N VAL A 39 -2.01 13.33 -3.58
CA VAL A 39 -1.67 14.03 -2.34
C VAL A 39 -0.43 14.92 -2.48
N LYS A 40 -0.47 16.09 -1.84
CA LYS A 40 0.61 17.09 -1.87
C LYS A 40 0.84 17.73 -0.50
N GLY A 41 2.11 17.97 -0.17
CA GLY A 41 2.54 18.62 1.06
C GLY A 41 2.49 17.68 2.26
N ASP A 42 2.27 18.23 3.43
CA ASP A 42 2.31 17.48 4.69
C ASP A 42 1.08 16.59 4.88
N VAL A 43 1.32 15.30 5.10
CA VAL A 43 0.29 14.27 5.32
C VAL A 43 0.49 13.62 6.68
N THR A 44 -0.61 13.37 7.40
CA THR A 44 -0.59 12.61 8.65
C THR A 44 -0.71 11.11 8.37
N LEU A 45 0.31 10.36 8.79
CA LEU A 45 0.37 8.90 8.71
C LEU A 45 -0.53 8.22 9.75
N LEU A 46 -0.66 6.89 9.64
CA LEU A 46 -1.42 6.05 10.57
C LEU A 46 -0.90 6.12 12.01
N ASP A 47 0.41 6.28 12.20
CA ASP A 47 1.02 6.43 13.53
C ASP A 47 0.86 7.85 14.13
N GLY A 48 0.24 8.77 13.39
CA GLY A 48 0.03 10.16 13.77
C GLY A 48 1.21 11.08 13.48
N SER A 49 2.31 10.56 12.93
CA SER A 49 3.42 11.39 12.45
C SER A 49 3.03 12.17 11.19
N ILE A 50 3.72 13.28 10.95
CA ILE A 50 3.52 14.12 9.76
C ILE A 50 4.75 13.95 8.89
N MET A 51 4.53 13.67 7.60
CA MET A 51 5.59 13.64 6.60
C MET A 51 5.20 14.40 5.34
N ASP A 52 6.21 14.91 4.64
CA ASP A 52 6.02 15.49 3.32
C ASP A 52 5.71 14.39 2.31
N SER A 53 4.71 14.62 1.45
CA SER A 53 4.24 13.65 0.47
C SER A 53 5.30 13.20 -0.54
N GLU A 54 6.28 14.06 -0.84
CA GLU A 54 7.34 13.81 -1.81
C GLU A 54 8.60 13.22 -1.17
N GLN A 55 8.64 13.12 0.17
CA GLN A 55 9.75 12.51 0.90
C GLN A 55 9.96 11.06 0.45
N ARG A 56 11.21 10.75 0.07
CA ARG A 56 11.64 9.38 -0.25
C ARG A 56 11.95 8.64 1.04
N ASN A 57 11.25 7.53 1.25
CA ASN A 57 11.38 6.68 2.42
C ASN A 57 12.11 5.40 2.04
N ALA A 58 12.85 4.85 3.01
CA ALA A 58 13.54 3.58 2.85
C ALA A 58 12.54 2.44 2.57
N PRO A 59 12.94 1.42 1.80
CA PRO A 59 12.12 0.24 1.55
C PRO A 59 11.76 -0.48 2.86
N ILE A 60 10.56 -1.06 2.90
CA ILE A 60 10.12 -1.90 4.03
C ILE A 60 10.74 -3.29 3.94
N ALA A 61 10.94 -3.80 2.72
CA ALA A 61 11.64 -5.05 2.45
C ALA A 61 12.62 -4.87 1.29
N ASP A 62 13.75 -5.59 1.37
CA ASP A 62 14.81 -5.52 0.36
C ASP A 62 14.72 -6.65 -0.69
N ASP A 63 14.22 -7.83 -0.29
CA ASP A 63 14.33 -9.05 -1.11
C ASP A 63 13.03 -9.45 -1.83
N ILE A 64 11.90 -8.90 -1.41
CA ILE A 64 10.56 -9.21 -1.93
C ILE A 64 9.75 -7.95 -2.14
N TYR A 65 8.72 -8.04 -2.98
CA TYR A 65 7.71 -6.98 -3.04
C TYR A 65 7.10 -6.72 -1.67
N TYR A 66 6.83 -5.45 -1.39
CA TYR A 66 6.23 -5.02 -0.13
C TYR A 66 5.09 -4.03 -0.37
N ILE A 67 4.21 -3.90 0.63
CA ILE A 67 3.09 -2.97 0.61
C ILE A 67 3.30 -1.93 1.70
N VAL A 68 3.15 -0.65 1.34
CA VAL A 68 3.16 0.47 2.29
C VAL A 68 1.76 0.58 2.93
N PRO A 69 1.61 0.33 4.25
CA PRO A 69 0.31 0.33 4.92
C PRO A 69 -0.42 1.68 4.85
N ASP A 70 0.32 2.79 4.92
CA ASP A 70 -0.22 4.14 4.81
C ASP A 70 -0.84 4.46 3.44
N LYS A 71 -0.52 3.65 2.41
CA LYS A 71 -1.09 3.77 1.06
C LYS A 71 -2.13 2.69 0.74
N CYS A 72 -2.15 1.59 1.49
CA CYS A 72 -3.06 0.49 1.27
C CYS A 72 -4.47 0.83 1.77
N THR A 73 -5.46 0.78 0.89
CA THR A 73 -6.88 0.98 1.22
C THR A 73 -7.70 -0.30 1.08
N GLU A 74 -7.07 -1.46 0.95
CA GLU A 74 -7.74 -2.74 0.59
C GLU A 74 -8.61 -2.62 -0.67
N CYS A 75 -8.23 -1.72 -1.58
CA CYS A 75 -9.02 -1.34 -2.75
C CYS A 75 -10.41 -0.75 -2.43
N GLN A 76 -10.74 -0.47 -1.17
CA GLN A 76 -12.00 0.14 -0.78
C GLN A 76 -12.20 1.48 -1.51
N GLY A 77 -13.39 1.62 -2.10
CA GLY A 77 -13.74 2.77 -2.95
C GLY A 77 -13.18 2.72 -4.38
N PHE A 78 -12.51 1.63 -4.78
CA PHE A 78 -12.07 1.37 -6.16
C PHE A 78 -12.60 0.04 -6.69
N HIS A 79 -12.44 -1.03 -5.91
CA HIS A 79 -12.88 -2.39 -6.25
C HIS A 79 -13.59 -3.02 -5.04
N GLU A 80 -14.29 -4.14 -5.28
CA GLU A 80 -14.98 -4.89 -4.23
C GLU A 80 -14.03 -5.77 -3.40
N GLU A 81 -12.86 -6.10 -3.94
CA GLU A 81 -11.85 -6.95 -3.30
C GLU A 81 -10.42 -6.48 -3.61
N PRO A 82 -9.42 -6.87 -2.79
CA PRO A 82 -8.02 -6.53 -3.04
C PRO A 82 -7.47 -7.15 -4.34
N GLN A 83 -7.19 -6.31 -5.33
CA GLN A 83 -6.72 -6.78 -6.65
C GLN A 83 -5.38 -7.50 -6.57
N CYS A 84 -4.48 -7.05 -5.68
CA CYS A 84 -3.18 -7.69 -5.47
C CYS A 84 -3.30 -9.14 -4.97
N ALA A 85 -4.33 -9.47 -4.18
CA ALA A 85 -4.61 -10.83 -3.75
C ALA A 85 -5.23 -11.65 -4.89
N ALA A 86 -6.12 -11.06 -5.68
CA ALA A 86 -6.77 -11.73 -6.80
C ALA A 86 -5.80 -12.16 -7.92
N VAL A 87 -4.69 -11.43 -8.12
CA VAL A 87 -3.71 -11.74 -9.16
C VAL A 87 -2.47 -12.50 -8.67
N CYS A 88 -2.32 -12.71 -7.36
CA CYS A 88 -1.12 -13.34 -6.81
C CYS A 88 -1.12 -14.85 -7.11
N PRO A 89 -0.10 -15.39 -7.82
CA PRO A 89 -0.09 -16.81 -8.21
C PRO A 89 0.25 -17.77 -7.06
N VAL A 90 0.70 -17.24 -5.92
CA VAL A 90 1.15 -18.00 -4.74
C VAL A 90 0.41 -17.57 -3.46
N ASP A 91 -0.67 -16.80 -3.59
CA ASP A 91 -1.55 -16.39 -2.48
C ASP A 91 -0.83 -15.70 -1.30
N CYS A 92 0.31 -15.04 -1.55
CA CYS A 92 1.14 -14.41 -0.52
C CYS A 92 0.70 -12.98 -0.12
N CYS A 93 -0.36 -12.43 -0.73
CA CYS A 93 -0.92 -11.12 -0.43
C CYS A 93 -2.08 -11.27 0.56
N ILE A 94 -1.83 -11.15 1.86
CA ILE A 94 -2.78 -11.50 2.92
C ILE A 94 -3.10 -10.30 3.83
N PRO A 95 -4.22 -10.30 4.58
CA PRO A 95 -4.51 -9.27 5.57
C PRO A 95 -3.39 -9.14 6.61
N ASP A 96 -3.01 -7.90 6.92
CA ASP A 96 -2.02 -7.58 7.93
C ASP A 96 -2.68 -7.40 9.30
N GLU A 97 -2.30 -8.26 10.24
CA GLU A 97 -2.74 -8.23 11.62
C GLU A 97 -2.25 -7.00 12.40
N MET A 98 -1.19 -6.34 11.94
CA MET A 98 -0.64 -5.14 12.59
C MET A 98 -1.39 -3.86 12.22
N TYR A 99 -2.09 -3.83 11.09
CA TYR A 99 -2.78 -2.65 10.56
C TYR A 99 -4.26 -2.95 10.33
N GLN A 100 -4.99 -3.12 11.43
CA GLN A 100 -6.42 -3.40 11.40
C GLN A 100 -7.24 -2.13 11.32
N GLU A 101 -7.74 -1.85 10.11
CA GLU A 101 -8.58 -0.69 9.82
C GLU A 101 -10.00 -1.11 9.45
N THR A 102 -10.97 -0.29 9.83
CA THR A 102 -12.38 -0.37 9.45
C THR A 102 -12.60 0.16 8.04
N ILE A 103 -13.74 -0.19 7.42
CA ILE A 103 -14.10 0.32 6.09
C ILE A 103 -14.15 1.85 6.07
N GLU A 104 -14.66 2.48 7.15
CA GLU A 104 -14.72 3.94 7.25
C GLU A 104 -13.32 4.57 7.27
N GLU A 105 -12.37 3.97 8.00
CA GLU A 105 -10.97 4.41 8.03
C GLU A 105 -10.28 4.25 6.67
N LEU A 106 -10.53 3.16 5.96
CA LEU A 106 -9.96 2.90 4.63
C LEU A 106 -10.50 3.87 3.58
N LEU A 107 -11.79 4.19 3.63
CA LEU A 107 -12.40 5.19 2.76
C LEU A 107 -11.85 6.60 3.07
N ALA A 108 -11.72 6.94 4.35
CA ALA A 108 -11.09 8.21 4.74
C ALA A 108 -9.62 8.29 4.31
N LYS A 109 -8.87 7.18 4.36
CA LYS A 109 -7.50 7.10 3.84
C LYS A 109 -7.48 7.32 2.33
N LYS A 110 -8.35 6.66 1.56
CA LYS A 110 -8.50 6.88 0.12
C LYS A 110 -8.68 8.37 -0.15
N ASP A 111 -9.64 9.01 0.52
CA ASP A 111 -9.95 10.42 0.28
C ASP A 111 -8.74 11.32 0.55
N LYS A 112 -7.92 11.02 1.55
CA LYS A 112 -6.66 11.74 1.83
C LYS A 112 -5.59 11.56 0.75
N LEU A 113 -5.51 10.38 0.14
CA LEU A 113 -4.53 10.09 -0.91
C LEU A 113 -4.89 10.74 -2.25
N HIS A 114 -6.18 11.01 -2.47
CA HIS A 114 -6.70 11.50 -3.75
C HIS A 114 -7.34 12.90 -3.65
N ILE A 115 -6.64 13.83 -2.99
CA ILE A 115 -7.01 15.26 -2.86
C ILE A 115 -6.48 16.16 -3.97
#